data_AF-A0A2J6QVD1-F1
#
_entry.id   AF-A0A2J6QVD1-F1
#
_cell.length_a   1.000
_cell.length_b   1.000
_cell.length_c   1.000
_cell.angle_alpha   90.00
_cell.angle_beta   90.00
_cell.angle_gamma   90.00
#
_symmetry.space_group_name_H-M   'P 1'
#
loop_
_entity.id
_entity.type
_entity.pdbx_description
1 polymer ?
#
loop_
_entity_poly.entity_id
_entity_poly.type
_entity_poly.pdbx_seq_one_letter_code
_entity_poly.pdbx_strand_id
1 'polypeptide(L)'
;MQPTTRTYDDAIYNFVQRKSSNADPLVFAEFKKRQRLNLVELQNELAILKGDIHAAEKVTRQQRQDLRRLLSEYTQAIRDVEYMSQLDALDELEAREQQLSVTDSFQDLASKRGAPYNTRYLRLPSTLQQRPDAVREALRKYLLRSLSWTKEEKRLRRKDYYQGRPPQIYSPFVDRFARFIMAFVGGAALLIPMIIMAFDASLSKILITTSVSVLLFAGFLSFGISASNQDTLAATATYAAVLVVFVGTSLPPQSSGT
;
A
#
# COMPACT_ATOMS: atom_id res chain seq x y z
N MET A 1 -17.32 40.73 -4.16
CA MET A 1 -16.33 41.40 -3.27
C MET A 1 -15.10 40.52 -3.21
N GLN A 2 -13.94 41.03 -3.64
CA GLN A 2 -12.66 40.35 -3.42
C GLN A 2 -12.27 40.60 -1.95
N PRO A 3 -11.89 39.57 -1.18
CA PRO A 3 -11.46 39.77 0.19
C PRO A 3 -10.22 40.68 0.19
N THR A 4 -10.21 41.68 1.07
CA THR A 4 -9.04 42.53 1.29
C THR A 4 -7.85 41.64 1.64
N THR A 5 -6.83 41.61 0.79
CA THR A 5 -5.74 40.62 0.82
C THR A 5 -5.12 40.42 2.20
N ARG A 6 -4.97 41.50 2.97
CA ARG A 6 -4.48 41.47 4.36
C ARG A 6 -5.30 40.57 5.29
N THR A 7 -6.63 40.60 5.19
CA THR A 7 -7.53 39.82 6.05
C THR A 7 -7.46 38.32 5.77
N TYR A 8 -7.23 37.96 4.50
CA TYR A 8 -7.09 36.55 4.11
C TYR A 8 -5.74 35.97 4.53
N ASP A 9 -4.66 36.74 4.34
CA ASP A 9 -3.31 36.32 4.72
C ASP A 9 -3.20 36.11 6.25
N ASP A 10 -3.80 37.02 7.03
CA ASP A 10 -3.90 36.89 8.49
C ASP A 10 -4.72 35.64 8.90
N ALA A 11 -5.81 35.34 8.18
CA ALA A 11 -6.62 34.15 8.41
C ALA A 11 -5.83 32.85 8.14
N ILE A 12 -5.02 32.80 7.06
CA ILE A 12 -4.12 31.68 6.79
C ILE A 12 -3.12 31.51 7.92
N TYR A 13 -2.42 32.58 8.30
CA TYR A 13 -1.39 32.52 9.33
C TYR A 13 -1.97 31.97 10.65
N ASN A 14 -3.12 32.50 11.07
CA ASN A 14 -3.81 32.07 12.28
C ASN A 14 -4.34 30.64 12.19
N PHE A 15 -4.78 30.19 11.02
CA PHE A 15 -5.20 28.80 10.80
C PHE A 15 -4.02 27.83 10.92
N VAL A 16 -2.89 28.16 10.29
CA VAL A 16 -1.67 27.33 10.33
C VAL A 16 -1.08 27.29 11.74
N GLN A 17 -1.01 28.43 12.44
CA GLN A 17 -0.58 28.51 13.85
C GLN A 17 -1.40 27.58 14.75
N ARG A 18 -2.74 27.66 14.66
CA ARG A 18 -3.66 26.81 15.44
C ARG A 18 -3.45 25.32 15.15
N LYS A 19 -3.29 24.94 13.88
CA LYS A 19 -3.05 23.54 13.47
C LYS A 19 -1.67 23.03 13.86
N SER A 20 -0.63 23.87 13.75
CA SER A 20 0.74 23.52 14.12
C SER A 20 0.91 23.34 15.64
N SER A 21 0.17 24.09 16.45
CA SER A 21 0.26 23.99 17.92
C SER A 21 -0.32 22.69 18.48
N ASN A 22 -1.24 22.03 17.77
CA ASN A 22 -1.95 20.84 18.26
C ASN A 22 -1.31 19.50 17.85
N ALA A 23 -0.16 19.52 17.16
CA ALA A 23 0.45 18.32 16.57
C ALA A 23 -0.52 17.53 15.65
N ASP A 24 -1.48 18.23 15.03
CA ASP A 24 -2.44 17.62 14.11
C ASP A 24 -1.70 17.12 12.85
N PRO A 25 -2.05 15.93 12.33
CA PRO A 25 -1.48 15.43 11.09
C PRO A 25 -1.83 16.37 9.93
N LEU A 26 -0.96 16.46 8.92
CA LEU A 26 -1.28 17.21 7.71
C LEU A 26 -2.44 16.55 6.97
N VAL A 27 -3.45 17.36 6.66
CA VAL A 27 -4.66 16.96 5.95
C VAL A 27 -4.77 17.76 4.65
N PHE A 28 -5.12 17.06 3.57
CA PHE A 28 -5.25 17.59 2.21
C PHE A 28 -6.67 17.40 1.69
N ALA A 29 -7.16 18.32 0.87
CA ALA A 29 -8.43 18.16 0.17
C ALA A 29 -8.20 17.47 -1.19
N GLU A 30 -8.96 16.42 -1.52
CA GLU A 30 -8.76 15.62 -2.74
C GLU A 30 -9.13 16.41 -4.01
N PHE A 31 -10.11 17.33 -3.96
CA PHE A 31 -10.61 18.10 -5.12
C PHE A 31 -10.76 17.28 -6.43
N LYS A 32 -11.14 16.00 -6.32
CA LYS A 32 -11.13 15.00 -7.41
C LYS A 32 -11.77 15.47 -8.71
N LYS A 33 -12.91 16.17 -8.62
CA LYS A 33 -13.62 16.69 -9.79
C LYS A 33 -12.77 17.73 -10.55
N ARG A 34 -11.99 18.54 -9.85
CA ARG A 34 -11.09 19.54 -10.44
C ARG A 34 -9.87 18.89 -11.09
N GLN A 35 -9.30 17.87 -10.45
CA GLN A 35 -8.22 17.08 -11.05
C GLN A 35 -8.67 16.41 -12.37
N ARG A 36 -9.87 15.81 -12.38
CA ARG A 36 -10.45 15.23 -13.61
C ARG A 36 -10.72 16.28 -14.69
N LEU A 37 -11.19 17.46 -14.32
CA LEU A 37 -11.41 18.55 -15.26
C LEU A 37 -10.09 18.95 -15.95
N ASN A 38 -9.03 19.15 -15.16
CA ASN A 38 -7.70 19.49 -15.67
C ASN A 38 -7.15 18.42 -16.63
N LEU A 39 -7.33 17.13 -16.30
CA LEU A 39 -6.91 16.04 -17.18
C LEU A 39 -7.65 16.05 -18.52
N VAL A 40 -8.96 16.28 -18.50
CA VAL A 40 -9.78 16.34 -19.73
C VAL A 40 -9.42 17.55 -20.57
N GLU A 41 -9.14 18.69 -19.95
CA GLU A 41 -8.69 19.91 -20.63
C GLU A 41 -7.36 19.67 -21.37
N LEU A 42 -6.35 19.16 -20.67
CA LEU A 42 -5.04 18.82 -21.27
C LEU A 42 -5.18 17.78 -22.39
N GLN A 43 -6.06 16.79 -22.23
CA GLN A 43 -6.34 15.80 -23.28
C GLN A 43 -6.96 16.45 -24.53
N ASN A 44 -7.88 17.39 -24.36
CA ASN A 44 -8.52 18.09 -25.47
C ASN A 44 -7.53 19.01 -26.19
N GLU A 45 -6.67 19.73 -25.46
CA GLU A 45 -5.62 20.57 -26.06
C GLU A 45 -4.63 19.73 -26.88
N LEU A 46 -4.23 18.56 -26.36
CA LEU A 46 -3.41 17.60 -27.11
C LEU A 46 -4.13 17.08 -28.37
N ALA A 47 -5.44 16.86 -28.30
CA ALA A 47 -6.23 16.41 -29.45
C ALA A 47 -6.34 17.49 -30.53
N ILE A 48 -6.55 18.76 -30.15
CA ILE A 48 -6.56 19.91 -31.07
C ILE A 48 -5.20 20.02 -31.75
N LEU A 49 -4.11 20.03 -30.98
CA LEU A 49 -2.75 20.14 -31.52
C LEU A 49 -2.41 18.98 -32.47
N LYS A 50 -2.87 17.76 -32.16
CA LYS A 50 -2.75 16.60 -33.05
C LYS A 50 -3.48 16.83 -34.37
N GLY A 51 -4.69 17.38 -34.33
CA GLY A 51 -5.47 17.75 -35.51
C GLY A 51 -4.76 18.78 -36.38
N ASP A 52 -4.24 19.84 -35.77
CA ASP A 52 -3.53 20.91 -36.47
C ASP A 52 -2.25 20.43 -37.15
N ILE A 53 -1.47 19.57 -36.48
CA ILE A 53 -0.26 18.96 -37.05
C ILE A 53 -0.61 18.05 -38.23
N HIS A 54 -1.69 17.27 -38.10
CA HIS A 54 -2.13 16.37 -39.17
C HIS A 54 -2.65 17.17 -40.38
N ALA A 55 -3.36 18.27 -40.17
CA ALA A 55 -3.87 19.13 -41.24
C ALA A 55 -2.75 19.89 -41.97
N ALA A 56 -1.70 20.30 -41.25
CA ALA A 56 -0.59 21.05 -41.83
C ALA A 56 0.46 20.17 -42.54
N GLU A 57 0.44 18.85 -42.34
CA GLU A 57 1.45 17.86 -42.79
C GLU A 57 2.90 18.20 -42.44
N LYS A 58 3.13 19.22 -41.60
CA LYS A 58 4.43 19.74 -41.18
C LYS A 58 4.34 20.20 -39.74
N VAL A 59 5.35 19.81 -38.94
CA VAL A 59 5.45 20.21 -37.53
C VAL A 59 6.27 21.49 -37.41
N THR A 60 5.62 22.60 -37.10
CA THR A 60 6.27 23.89 -36.82
C THR A 60 7.08 23.82 -35.53
N ARG A 61 8.13 24.65 -35.39
CA ARG A 61 8.92 24.73 -34.13
C ARG A 61 8.05 25.06 -32.91
N GLN A 62 7.09 25.98 -33.08
CA GLN A 62 6.13 26.36 -32.03
C GLN A 62 5.26 25.16 -31.61
N GLN A 63 4.62 24.48 -32.56
CA GLN A 63 3.82 23.28 -32.30
C GLN A 63 4.62 22.17 -31.59
N ARG A 64 5.90 22.01 -31.91
CA ARG A 64 6.78 21.06 -31.24
C ARG A 64 7.06 21.44 -29.79
N GLN A 65 7.22 22.72 -29.50
CA GLN A 65 7.43 23.23 -28.15
C GLN A 65 6.16 23.08 -27.31
N ASP A 66 5.01 23.45 -27.89
CA ASP A 66 3.70 23.33 -27.23
C ASP A 66 3.36 21.86 -26.96
N LEU A 67 3.63 20.96 -27.91
CA LEU A 67 3.46 19.52 -27.72
C LEU A 67 4.27 18.98 -26.54
N ARG A 68 5.56 19.37 -26.44
CA ARG A 68 6.44 18.94 -25.34
C ARG A 68 5.92 19.44 -23.99
N ARG A 69 5.47 20.69 -23.94
CA ARG A 69 4.89 21.28 -22.73
C ARG A 69 3.63 20.54 -22.31
N LEU A 70 2.66 20.40 -23.21
CA LEU A 70 1.37 19.75 -22.93
C LEU A 70 1.53 18.28 -22.55
N LEU A 71 2.41 17.53 -23.22
CA LEU A 71 2.70 16.14 -22.85
C LEU A 71 3.31 16.05 -21.45
N SER A 72 4.21 16.98 -21.10
CA SER A 72 4.81 17.03 -19.76
C SER A 72 3.76 17.35 -18.70
N GLU A 73 2.93 18.36 -18.91
CA GLU A 73 1.87 18.77 -17.99
C GLU A 73 0.81 17.66 -17.83
N TYR A 74 0.41 17.00 -18.91
CA TYR A 74 -0.51 15.86 -18.88
C TYR A 74 0.06 14.68 -18.09
N THR A 75 1.33 14.34 -18.31
CA THR A 75 2.00 13.26 -17.57
C THR A 75 2.11 13.60 -16.08
N GLN A 76 2.44 14.85 -15.76
CA GLN A 76 2.51 15.31 -14.37
C GLN A 76 1.13 15.23 -13.70
N ALA A 77 0.08 15.70 -14.37
CA ALA A 77 -1.29 15.63 -13.85
C ALA A 77 -1.75 14.19 -13.58
N ILE A 78 -1.36 13.22 -14.42
CA ILE A 78 -1.65 11.79 -14.18
C ILE A 78 -0.94 11.32 -12.90
N ARG A 79 0.36 11.63 -12.75
CA ARG A 79 1.14 11.27 -11.55
C ARG A 79 0.58 11.91 -10.30
N ASP A 80 0.14 13.15 -10.36
CA ASP A 80 -0.44 13.86 -9.22
C ASP A 80 -1.75 13.20 -8.76
N VAL A 81 -2.60 12.76 -9.70
CA VAL A 81 -3.82 12.01 -9.38
C VAL A 81 -3.49 10.63 -8.79
N GLU A 82 -2.52 9.92 -9.35
CA GLU A 82 -2.06 8.64 -8.82
C GLU A 82 -1.54 8.81 -7.39
N TYR A 83 -0.67 9.80 -7.15
CA TYR A 83 -0.13 10.11 -5.84
C TYR A 83 -1.24 10.43 -4.82
N MET A 84 -2.18 11.30 -5.19
CA MET A 84 -3.31 11.65 -4.32
C MET A 84 -4.21 10.44 -4.03
N SER A 85 -4.32 9.49 -4.95
CA SER A 85 -5.10 8.25 -4.74
C SER A 85 -4.44 7.26 -3.78
N GLN A 86 -3.14 7.37 -3.55
CA GLN A 86 -2.39 6.55 -2.59
C GLN A 86 -2.47 7.07 -1.16
N LEU A 87 -3.04 8.26 -0.94
CA LEU A 87 -3.20 8.84 0.39
C LEU A 87 -4.37 8.21 1.15
N ASP A 88 -4.27 8.25 2.48
CA ASP A 88 -5.30 7.72 3.37
C ASP A 88 -6.49 8.67 3.47
N ALA A 89 -7.70 8.16 3.26
CA ALA A 89 -8.90 8.94 3.53
C ALA A 89 -9.14 9.09 5.04
N LEU A 90 -9.55 10.29 5.45
CA LEU A 90 -10.01 10.55 6.81
C LEU A 90 -11.33 9.82 7.09
N ASP A 91 -11.57 9.46 8.35
CA ASP A 91 -12.88 8.99 8.80
C ASP A 91 -13.92 10.11 8.64
N GLU A 92 -15.20 9.77 8.53
CA GLU A 92 -16.27 10.73 8.26
C GLU A 92 -16.37 11.82 9.34
N LEU A 93 -16.11 11.45 10.60
CA LEU A 93 -16.08 12.37 11.73
C LEU A 93 -14.88 13.34 11.66
N GLU A 94 -13.68 12.81 11.41
CA GLU A 94 -12.45 13.60 11.27
C GLU A 94 -12.55 14.55 10.06
N ALA A 95 -13.09 14.06 8.95
CA ALA A 95 -13.34 14.86 7.76
C ALA A 95 -14.33 16.00 8.02
N ARG A 96 -15.40 15.74 8.80
CA ARG A 96 -16.38 16.76 9.17
C ARG A 96 -15.79 17.81 10.10
N GLU A 97 -15.00 17.41 11.08
CA GLU A 97 -14.28 18.33 11.97
C GLU A 97 -13.30 19.20 11.17
N GLN A 98 -12.55 18.60 10.25
CA GLN A 98 -11.67 19.33 9.36
C GLN A 98 -12.45 20.32 8.50
N GLN A 99 -13.57 19.90 7.90
CA GLN A 99 -14.43 20.77 7.10
C GLN A 99 -14.93 21.97 7.90
N LEU A 100 -15.38 21.74 9.14
CA LEU A 100 -15.83 22.79 10.05
C LEU A 100 -14.70 23.77 10.37
N SER A 101 -13.50 23.26 10.69
CA SER A 101 -12.34 24.11 11.02
C SER A 101 -11.93 25.04 9.86
N VAL A 102 -11.97 24.53 8.63
CA VAL A 102 -11.66 25.30 7.42
C VAL A 102 -12.80 26.27 7.10
N THR A 103 -14.04 25.84 7.26
CA THR A 103 -15.23 26.67 7.02
C THR A 103 -15.30 27.86 7.97
N ASP A 104 -15.01 27.64 9.26
CA ASP A 104 -15.01 28.68 10.28
C ASP A 104 -13.87 29.69 10.06
N SER A 105 -12.70 29.21 9.64
CA SER A 105 -11.53 30.09 9.40
C SER A 105 -11.64 30.87 8.09
N PHE A 106 -12.39 30.37 7.11
CA PHE A 106 -12.51 30.96 5.77
C PHE A 106 -13.98 31.12 5.36
N GLN A 107 -14.76 31.84 6.16
CA GLN A 107 -16.21 32.02 5.96
C GLN A 107 -16.55 32.61 4.58
N ASP A 108 -15.78 33.59 4.10
CA ASP A 108 -15.96 34.19 2.78
C ASP A 108 -15.87 33.16 1.66
N LEU A 109 -14.92 32.23 1.76
CA LEU A 109 -14.76 31.15 0.78
C LEU A 109 -15.82 30.08 0.96
N ALA A 110 -16.17 29.74 2.20
CA ALA A 110 -17.21 28.76 2.50
C ALA A 110 -18.59 29.20 1.99
N SER A 111 -18.87 30.51 1.96
CA SER A 111 -20.11 31.09 1.45
C SER A 111 -20.27 30.98 -0.07
N LYS A 112 -19.20 30.64 -0.80
CA LYS A 112 -19.26 30.48 -2.27
C LYS A 112 -20.18 29.32 -2.66
N ARG A 113 -20.90 29.51 -3.77
CA ARG A 113 -21.82 28.51 -4.31
C ARG A 113 -21.10 27.20 -4.62
N GLY A 114 -21.73 26.08 -4.24
CA GLY A 114 -21.22 24.73 -4.50
C GLY A 114 -20.42 24.10 -3.37
N ALA A 115 -20.43 24.70 -2.16
CA ALA A 115 -19.81 24.18 -0.95
C ALA A 115 -18.34 23.77 -1.19
N PRO A 116 -17.43 24.73 -1.41
CA PRO A 116 -16.07 24.46 -1.92
C PRO A 116 -15.23 23.54 -1.02
N TYR A 117 -15.51 23.51 0.28
CA TYR A 117 -14.85 22.63 1.24
C TYR A 117 -15.57 21.30 1.47
N ASN A 118 -16.72 21.06 0.83
CA ASN A 118 -17.39 19.76 0.86
C ASN A 118 -16.66 18.81 -0.10
N THR A 119 -15.52 18.29 0.36
CA THR A 119 -14.65 17.41 -0.39
C THR A 119 -14.10 16.32 0.53
N ARG A 120 -13.57 15.27 -0.09
CA ARG A 120 -12.91 14.22 0.67
C ARG A 120 -11.57 14.76 1.16
N TYR A 121 -11.29 14.51 2.43
CA TYR A 121 -10.03 14.85 3.04
C TYR A 121 -9.14 13.62 3.13
N LEU A 122 -7.86 13.84 2.86
CA LEU A 122 -6.81 12.84 2.79
C LEU A 122 -5.69 13.19 3.77
N ARG A 123 -4.95 12.20 4.25
CA ARG A 123 -3.74 12.38 5.06
C ARG A 123 -2.60 11.57 4.45
N LEU A 124 -1.38 11.95 4.79
CA LEU A 124 -0.22 11.13 4.42
C LEU A 124 -0.42 9.71 4.97
N PRO A 125 -0.13 8.68 4.15
CA PRO A 125 -0.18 7.32 4.62
C PRO A 125 0.76 7.19 5.80
N SER A 126 0.21 6.85 6.96
CA SER A 126 1.03 6.46 8.10
C SER A 126 1.87 5.27 7.64
N THR A 127 3.20 5.40 7.73
CA THR A 127 4.23 4.46 7.24
C THR A 127 4.12 3.02 7.80
N LEU A 128 3.07 2.75 8.57
CA LEU A 128 2.68 1.50 9.20
C LEU A 128 1.54 0.77 8.47
N GLN A 129 1.13 1.19 7.26
CA GLN A 129 0.34 0.36 6.35
C GLN A 129 1.20 -0.79 5.80
N GLN A 130 1.59 -1.68 6.70
CA GLN A 130 2.08 -3.00 6.33
C GLN A 130 0.89 -3.75 5.72
N ARG A 131 1.08 -4.25 4.50
CA ARG A 131 0.10 -5.08 3.79
C ARG A 131 -0.49 -6.14 4.73
N PRO A 132 -1.80 -6.41 4.67
CA PRO A 132 -2.42 -7.43 5.49
C PRO A 132 -1.85 -8.80 5.10
N ASP A 133 -0.92 -9.33 5.90
CA ASP A 133 -0.43 -10.70 5.75
C ASP A 133 -1.48 -11.66 6.35
N ALA A 134 -1.89 -12.68 5.61
CA ALA A 134 -2.92 -13.63 6.05
C ALA A 134 -2.57 -14.33 7.38
N VAL A 135 -1.28 -14.48 7.69
CA VAL A 135 -0.79 -14.95 9.01
C VAL A 135 -1.15 -13.99 10.14
N ARG A 136 -1.08 -12.69 9.90
CA ARG A 136 -1.48 -11.65 10.87
C ARG A 136 -2.99 -11.60 11.06
N GLU A 137 -3.77 -11.84 10.00
CA GLU A 137 -5.23 -11.98 10.11
C GLU A 137 -5.65 -13.27 10.85
N ALA A 138 -4.96 -14.39 10.60
CA ALA A 138 -5.18 -15.65 11.32
C ALA A 138 -4.81 -15.52 12.81
N LEU A 139 -3.68 -14.89 13.11
CA LEU A 139 -3.27 -14.52 14.48
C LEU A 139 -4.30 -13.58 15.12
N ARG A 140 -4.86 -12.62 14.39
CA ARG A 140 -5.94 -11.74 14.86
C ARG A 140 -7.24 -12.48 15.17
N LYS A 141 -7.54 -13.58 14.45
CA LYS A 141 -8.73 -14.41 14.68
C LYS A 141 -8.57 -15.35 15.89
N TYR A 142 -7.33 -15.78 16.18
CA TYR A 142 -7.03 -16.74 17.25
C TYR A 142 -6.44 -16.13 18.54
N LEU A 143 -5.81 -14.94 18.50
CA LEU A 143 -5.31 -14.26 19.71
C LEU A 143 -6.43 -13.46 20.38
N LEU A 144 -6.53 -13.60 21.71
CA LEU A 144 -7.51 -12.88 22.54
C LEU A 144 -7.41 -11.36 22.34
N ARG A 145 -8.58 -10.72 22.23
CA ARG A 145 -8.86 -9.27 22.07
C ARG A 145 -8.06 -8.31 22.98
N SER A 146 -7.42 -8.82 24.02
CA SER A 146 -6.60 -8.06 24.97
C SER A 146 -5.16 -7.78 24.48
N LEU A 147 -4.63 -8.59 23.54
CA LEU A 147 -3.26 -8.45 23.03
C LEU A 147 -3.14 -7.64 21.73
N SER A 148 -4.27 -7.40 21.05
CA SER A 148 -4.32 -6.65 19.79
C SER A 148 -4.25 -5.13 19.98
N TRP A 149 -4.31 -4.64 21.22
CA TRP A 149 -4.26 -3.21 21.53
C TRP A 149 -2.97 -2.85 22.28
N THR A 150 -2.21 -1.88 21.76
CA THR A 150 -1.10 -1.31 22.51
C THR A 150 -1.61 -0.33 23.57
N LYS A 151 -0.86 -0.14 24.67
CA LYS A 151 -1.25 0.79 25.76
C LYS A 151 -1.33 2.24 25.25
N GLU A 152 -0.51 2.62 24.28
CA GLU A 152 -0.50 3.96 23.68
C GLU A 152 -1.67 4.20 22.71
N GLU A 153 -2.00 3.22 21.86
CA GLU A 153 -3.15 3.32 20.96
C GLU A 153 -4.48 3.22 21.71
N LYS A 154 -4.53 2.46 22.82
CA LYS A 154 -5.68 2.44 23.74
C LYS A 154 -5.88 3.78 24.44
N ARG A 155 -4.82 4.58 24.62
CA ARG A 155 -4.86 5.93 25.18
C ARG A 155 -5.33 6.95 24.14
N LEU A 156 -4.83 6.85 22.91
CA LEU A 156 -5.14 7.77 21.81
C LEU A 156 -6.52 7.52 21.18
N ARG A 157 -6.98 6.26 21.07
CA ARG A 157 -8.23 5.85 20.41
C ARG A 157 -9.18 5.09 21.35
N ARG A 158 -9.43 5.68 22.53
CA ARG A 158 -10.26 5.07 23.58
C ARG A 158 -11.69 4.78 23.11
N LYS A 159 -12.25 5.59 22.20
CA LYS A 159 -13.61 5.44 21.66
C LYS A 159 -13.72 4.25 20.67
N ASP A 160 -12.71 4.01 19.84
CA ASP A 160 -12.69 2.90 18.87
C ASP A 160 -12.58 1.52 19.55
N TYR A 161 -11.94 1.47 20.72
CA TYR A 161 -11.85 0.27 21.57
C TYR A 161 -13.22 -0.23 22.03
N TYR A 162 -14.10 0.68 22.45
CA TYR A 162 -15.45 0.32 22.91
C TYR A 162 -16.41 0.00 21.76
N GLN A 163 -16.15 0.53 20.55
CA GLN A 163 -16.95 0.27 19.36
C GLN A 163 -16.53 -1.00 18.60
N GLY A 164 -15.49 -1.71 19.06
CA GLY A 164 -15.09 -3.00 18.51
C GLY A 164 -14.45 -2.93 17.12
N ARG A 165 -13.98 -1.75 16.69
CA ARG A 165 -13.32 -1.58 15.39
C ARG A 165 -11.92 -2.23 15.40
N PRO A 166 -11.43 -2.75 14.25
CA PRO A 166 -10.10 -3.34 14.15
C PRO A 166 -8.99 -2.31 14.45
N PRO A 167 -7.98 -2.63 15.25
CA PRO A 167 -6.79 -1.78 15.36
C PRO A 167 -6.03 -1.77 14.03
N GLN A 168 -5.59 -0.59 13.59
CA GLN A 168 -4.83 -0.40 12.34
C GLN A 168 -3.33 -0.63 12.54
N ILE A 169 -2.84 -0.64 13.79
CA ILE A 169 -1.44 -0.86 14.11
C ILE A 169 -1.31 -2.22 14.81
N TYR A 170 -0.56 -3.15 14.23
CA TYR A 170 -0.23 -4.41 14.88
C TYR A 170 0.68 -4.13 16.10
N SER A 171 0.36 -4.71 17.25
CA SER A 171 1.25 -4.65 18.42
C SER A 171 2.65 -5.14 18.04
N PRO A 172 3.73 -4.46 18.47
CA PRO A 172 5.11 -4.87 18.16
C PRO A 172 5.42 -6.30 18.63
N PHE A 173 4.66 -6.80 19.62
CA PHE A 173 4.73 -8.21 20.03
C PHE A 173 4.14 -9.15 18.97
N VAL A 174 2.96 -8.83 18.42
CA VAL A 174 2.30 -9.65 17.38
C VAL A 174 3.13 -9.65 16.09
N ASP A 175 3.72 -8.52 15.71
CA ASP A 175 4.62 -8.47 14.56
C ASP A 175 5.87 -9.36 14.77
N ARG A 176 6.53 -9.26 15.92
CA ARG A 176 7.66 -10.14 16.27
C ARG A 176 7.25 -11.61 16.34
N PHE A 177 6.08 -11.91 16.88
CA PHE A 177 5.58 -13.27 16.99
C PHE A 177 5.17 -13.86 15.63
N ALA A 178 4.54 -13.07 14.76
CA ALA A 178 4.23 -13.47 13.39
C ALA A 178 5.52 -13.76 12.61
N ARG A 179 6.54 -12.88 12.71
CA ARG A 179 7.85 -13.12 12.10
C ARG A 179 8.54 -14.34 12.67
N PHE A 180 8.43 -14.58 13.97
CA PHE A 180 8.95 -15.78 14.62
C PHE A 180 8.28 -17.05 14.10
N ILE A 181 6.95 -17.08 14.01
CA ILE A 181 6.20 -18.21 13.43
C ILE A 181 6.61 -18.42 11.97
N MET A 182 6.70 -17.35 11.17
CA MET A 182 7.10 -17.45 9.76
C MET A 182 8.51 -18.01 9.59
N ALA A 183 9.46 -17.54 10.40
CA ALA A 183 10.82 -18.06 10.41
C ALA A 183 10.86 -19.53 10.86
N PHE A 184 10.07 -19.89 11.88
CA PHE A 184 9.98 -21.25 12.37
C PHE A 184 9.36 -22.20 11.34
N VAL A 185 8.25 -21.82 10.71
CA VAL A 185 7.59 -22.60 9.66
C VAL A 185 8.49 -22.76 8.45
N GLY A 186 9.16 -21.69 8.00
CA GLY A 186 10.13 -21.77 6.90
C GLY A 186 11.32 -22.67 7.22
N GLY A 187 11.87 -22.57 8.43
CA GLY A 187 12.96 -23.44 8.89
C GLY A 187 12.54 -24.91 9.02
N ALA A 188 11.38 -25.16 9.63
CA ALA A 188 10.82 -26.51 9.76
C ALA A 188 10.52 -27.13 8.39
N ALA A 189 10.00 -26.35 7.43
CA ALA A 189 9.73 -26.81 6.08
C ALA A 189 10.99 -27.35 5.40
N LEU A 190 12.16 -26.75 5.63
CA LEU A 190 13.44 -27.25 5.09
C LEU A 190 14.04 -28.40 5.91
N LEU A 191 14.00 -28.30 7.25
CA LEU A 191 14.67 -29.27 8.12
C LEU A 191 13.96 -30.63 8.16
N ILE A 192 12.62 -30.65 8.19
CA ILE A 192 11.83 -31.89 8.26
C ILE A 192 12.15 -32.86 7.11
N PRO A 193 12.08 -32.45 5.82
CA PRO A 193 12.40 -33.35 4.72
C PRO A 193 13.85 -33.82 4.77
N MET A 194 14.81 -32.94 5.12
CA MET A 194 16.21 -33.35 5.26
C MET A 194 16.40 -34.41 6.36
N ILE A 195 15.75 -34.25 7.52
CA ILE A 195 15.83 -35.21 8.62
C ILE A 195 15.22 -36.55 8.21
N ILE A 196 14.06 -36.56 7.54
CA ILE A 196 13.41 -37.79 7.07
C ILE A 196 14.32 -38.56 6.11
N MET A 197 14.95 -37.85 5.16
CA MET A 197 15.87 -38.46 4.19
C MET A 197 17.16 -38.97 4.84
N ALA A 198 17.62 -38.34 5.93
CA ALA A 198 18.81 -38.77 6.65
C ALA A 198 18.61 -40.09 7.43
N PHE A 199 17.40 -40.37 7.91
CA PHE A 199 17.12 -41.58 8.70
C PHE A 199 16.91 -42.84 7.84
N ASP A 200 16.40 -42.72 6.61
CA ASP A 200 16.18 -43.86 5.72
C ASP A 200 16.36 -43.47 4.25
N ALA A 201 17.57 -43.70 3.72
CA ALA A 201 18.03 -43.24 2.43
C ALA A 201 17.61 -44.15 1.25
N SER A 202 16.33 -44.51 1.17
CA SER A 202 15.77 -45.21 0.01
C SER A 202 15.36 -44.23 -1.09
N LEU A 203 15.75 -44.48 -2.35
CA LEU A 203 15.49 -43.59 -3.51
C LEU A 203 14.00 -43.23 -3.63
N SER A 204 13.11 -44.23 -3.51
CA SER A 204 11.66 -44.00 -3.60
C SER A 204 11.15 -43.10 -2.47
N LYS A 205 11.65 -43.28 -1.23
CA LYS A 205 11.25 -42.47 -0.07
C LYS A 205 11.72 -41.02 -0.21
N ILE A 206 12.94 -40.82 -0.71
CA ILE A 206 13.52 -39.50 -0.92
C ILE A 206 12.74 -38.71 -1.98
N LEU A 207 12.41 -39.34 -3.12
CA LEU A 207 11.68 -38.68 -4.21
C LEU A 207 10.25 -38.31 -3.81
N ILE A 208 9.57 -39.21 -3.09
CA ILE A 208 8.23 -38.97 -2.55
C ILE A 208 8.26 -37.83 -1.53
N THR A 209 9.19 -37.88 -0.56
CA THR A 209 9.30 -36.86 0.50
C THR A 209 9.60 -35.47 -0.08
N THR A 210 10.46 -35.39 -1.10
CA THR A 210 10.79 -34.14 -1.79
C THR A 210 9.57 -33.57 -2.51
N SER A 211 8.89 -34.39 -3.30
CA SER A 211 7.72 -33.95 -4.09
C SER A 211 6.59 -33.46 -3.20
N VAL A 212 6.27 -34.22 -2.14
CA VAL A 212 5.23 -33.84 -1.16
C VAL A 212 5.62 -32.55 -0.43
N SER A 213 6.88 -32.41 -0.01
CA SER A 213 7.34 -31.22 0.73
C SER A 213 7.31 -29.96 -0.13
N VAL A 214 7.69 -30.04 -1.41
CA VAL A 214 7.61 -28.91 -2.35
C VAL A 214 6.17 -28.50 -2.60
N LEU A 215 5.26 -29.46 -2.80
CA LEU A 215 3.84 -29.16 -3.01
C LEU A 215 3.18 -28.54 -1.77
N LEU A 216 3.49 -29.04 -0.57
CA LEU A 216 2.98 -28.47 0.68
C LEU A 216 3.52 -27.05 0.90
N PHE A 217 4.80 -26.81 0.62
CA PHE A 217 5.38 -25.48 0.72
C PHE A 217 4.75 -24.50 -0.27
N ALA A 218 4.59 -24.90 -1.54
CA ALA A 218 3.92 -24.09 -2.55
C ALA A 218 2.46 -23.77 -2.18
N GLY A 219 1.73 -24.77 -1.66
CA GLY A 219 0.38 -24.60 -1.14
C GLY A 219 0.34 -23.62 0.03
N PHE A 220 1.26 -23.76 0.99
CA PHE A 220 1.37 -22.85 2.13
C PHE A 220 1.65 -21.41 1.69
N LEU A 221 2.55 -21.19 0.72
CA LEU A 221 2.78 -19.85 0.16
C LEU A 221 1.53 -19.30 -0.54
N SER A 222 0.87 -20.12 -1.36
CA SER A 222 -0.30 -19.72 -2.15
C SER A 222 -1.52 -19.35 -1.31
N PHE A 223 -1.79 -20.11 -0.24
CA PHE A 223 -2.96 -19.88 0.62
C PHE A 223 -2.64 -19.02 1.86
N GLY A 224 -1.40 -19.07 2.35
CA GLY A 224 -1.01 -18.49 3.63
C GLY A 224 -0.28 -17.15 3.54
N ILE A 225 0.23 -16.76 2.36
CA ILE A 225 0.96 -15.50 2.18
C ILE A 225 0.40 -14.77 0.96
N SER A 226 0.08 -13.48 1.11
CA SER A 226 -0.28 -12.61 -0.02
C SER A 226 0.97 -12.18 -0.79
N ALA A 227 1.71 -13.15 -1.33
CA ALA A 227 2.87 -12.93 -2.19
C ALA A 227 2.44 -12.73 -3.66
N SER A 228 3.21 -11.97 -4.42
CA SER A 228 3.01 -11.86 -5.87
C SER A 228 3.19 -13.24 -6.53
N ASN A 229 2.45 -13.53 -7.61
CA ASN A 229 2.60 -14.80 -8.35
C ASN A 229 4.06 -15.06 -8.76
N GLN A 230 4.82 -14.00 -9.08
CA GLN A 230 6.24 -14.09 -9.41
C GLN A 230 7.10 -14.48 -8.20
N ASP A 231 6.81 -13.89 -7.03
CA ASP A 231 7.54 -14.17 -5.79
C ASP A 231 7.28 -15.60 -5.30
N THR A 232 6.03 -16.07 -5.39
CA THR A 232 5.64 -17.45 -5.06
C THR A 232 6.36 -18.47 -5.95
N LEU A 233 6.41 -18.20 -7.26
CA LEU A 233 7.10 -19.07 -8.22
C LEU A 233 8.61 -19.11 -7.92
N ALA A 234 9.23 -17.95 -7.71
CA ALA A 234 10.65 -17.85 -7.39
C ALA A 234 10.99 -18.58 -6.09
N ALA A 235 10.24 -18.34 -5.02
CA ALA A 235 10.45 -18.99 -3.72
C ALA A 235 10.30 -20.52 -3.80
N THR A 236 9.28 -21.01 -4.53
CA THR A 236 9.07 -22.45 -4.74
C THR A 236 10.21 -23.07 -5.53
N ALA A 237 10.69 -22.39 -6.58
CA ALA A 237 11.82 -22.85 -7.37
C ALA A 237 13.12 -22.92 -6.55
N THR A 238 13.41 -21.90 -5.73
CA THR A 238 14.56 -21.91 -4.82
C THR A 238 14.46 -23.06 -3.81
N TYR A 239 13.29 -23.25 -3.22
CA TYR A 239 13.05 -24.33 -2.28
C TYR A 239 13.25 -25.71 -2.92
N ALA A 240 12.68 -25.92 -4.11
CA ALA A 240 12.85 -27.15 -4.86
C ALA A 240 14.32 -27.42 -5.23
N ALA A 241 15.06 -26.38 -5.65
CA ALA A 241 16.47 -26.50 -5.99
C ALA A 241 17.31 -26.98 -4.80
N VAL A 242 17.09 -26.42 -3.60
CA VAL A 242 17.82 -26.81 -2.38
C VAL A 242 17.56 -28.28 -2.04
N LEU A 243 16.31 -28.72 -2.07
CA LEU A 243 15.98 -30.12 -1.78
C LEU A 243 16.53 -31.07 -2.85
N VAL A 244 16.40 -30.74 -4.14
CA VAL A 244 16.88 -31.59 -5.24
C VAL A 244 18.40 -31.75 -5.19
N VAL A 245 19.15 -30.70 -4.86
CA VAL A 245 20.61 -30.80 -4.66
C VAL A 245 20.92 -31.77 -3.53
N PHE A 246 20.22 -31.68 -2.40
CA PHE A 246 20.39 -32.59 -1.27
C PHE A 246 20.07 -34.05 -1.65
N VAL A 247 18.99 -34.29 -2.40
CA VAL A 247 18.67 -35.62 -2.95
C VAL A 247 19.81 -36.14 -3.82
N GLY A 248 20.33 -35.31 -4.72
CA GLY A 248 21.40 -35.68 -5.65
C GLY A 248 22.69 -36.10 -4.94
N THR A 249 23.01 -35.49 -3.80
CA THR A 249 24.19 -35.86 -3.01
C THR A 249 24.00 -37.03 -2.06
N SER A 250 22.74 -37.43 -1.80
CA SER A 250 22.40 -38.46 -0.80
C SER A 250 22.25 -39.87 -1.38
N LEU A 251 22.32 -40.01 -2.71
CA LEU A 251 22.25 -41.29 -3.39
C LEU A 251 23.59 -42.03 -3.32
N PRO A 252 23.63 -43.31 -2.91
CA PRO A 252 24.84 -44.11 -3.00
C PRO A 252 25.33 -44.16 -4.45
N PRO A 253 26.65 -44.12 -4.71
CA PRO A 253 27.17 -44.32 -6.05
C PRO A 253 26.65 -45.66 -6.58
N GLN A 254 25.98 -45.64 -7.73
CA GLN A 254 25.57 -46.87 -8.40
C GLN A 254 26.86 -47.66 -8.68
N SER A 255 27.08 -48.74 -7.94
CA SER A 255 28.09 -49.71 -8.27
C SER A 255 27.68 -50.32 -9.61
N SER A 256 28.30 -49.81 -10.68
CA SER A 256 28.22 -50.36 -12.03
C SER A 256 28.69 -51.81 -11.97
N GLY A 257 27.72 -52.72 -11.85
CA GLY A 257 27.93 -54.16 -12.00
C GLY A 257 28.27 -54.46 -13.45
N THR A 258 29.45 -55.04 -13.62
CA THR A 258 29.90 -55.83 -14.78
C THR A 258 28.91 -56.92 -15.14
#